data_AF-A0A7Y9HYL1-F1
#
_entry.id   AF-A0A7Y9HYL1-F1
#
_cell.length_a   1.000
_cell.length_b   1.000
_cell.length_c   1.000
_cell.angle_alpha   90.00
_cell.angle_beta   90.00
_cell.angle_gamma   90.00
#
_symmetry.space_group_name_H-M   'P 1'
#
loop_
_entity.id
_entity.type
_entity.pdbx_description
1 polymer ?
#
loop_
_entity_poly.entity_id
_entity_poly.type
_entity_poly.pdbx_seq_one_letter_code
_entity_poly.pdbx_strand_id
1 'polypeptide(L)'
;MRKRSERKKIYPFAWMDETIEITLNPCKGHTAKLKNDDLCRLKEKFDMDVCQIISYLKSEIFYLRSLKKKKIVVQQYYKDVVLLRNQAAANIEQYYSHEVELTITGKYILKALDELADLIGKRYSTYLEIAVGNDQAKNRSAKTHIFKILCQLSVDQLGIILKAADDAKLVIAQSLSLVFKSIVPYLSTPAREELSWQSMRSSSYHPEERDKELAILALEKMIKEIKQYR
;
A
#
# COMPACT_ATOMS: atom_id res chain seq x y z
N MET A 1 26.01 -1.82 -26.11
CA MET A 1 24.63 -2.07 -25.62
C MET A 1 24.58 -1.71 -24.13
N ARG A 2 23.83 -0.67 -23.76
CA ARG A 2 23.80 -0.12 -22.39
C ARG A 2 23.09 -1.10 -21.43
N LYS A 3 23.79 -1.51 -20.36
CA LYS A 3 23.22 -2.28 -19.26
C LYS A 3 22.03 -1.53 -18.67
N ARG A 4 20.84 -2.13 -18.77
CA ARG A 4 19.61 -1.66 -18.14
C ARG A 4 19.82 -1.76 -16.63
N SER A 5 19.99 -0.62 -15.95
CA SER A 5 19.97 -0.57 -14.49
C SER A 5 18.55 -0.94 -14.03
N GLU A 6 18.38 -2.19 -13.59
CA GLU A 6 17.18 -2.65 -12.90
C GLU A 6 17.09 -1.87 -11.58
N ARG A 7 16.37 -0.75 -11.58
CA ARG A 7 16.02 -0.07 -10.32
C ARG A 7 15.14 -1.02 -9.52
N LYS A 8 15.67 -1.51 -8.40
CA LYS A 8 14.96 -2.28 -7.37
C LYS A 8 13.64 -1.58 -7.03
N LYS A 9 12.51 -2.28 -7.14
CA LYS A 9 11.19 -1.72 -6.80
C LYS A 9 11.02 -1.75 -5.28
N ILE A 10 11.57 -0.74 -4.62
CA ILE A 10 11.30 -0.45 -3.21
C ILE A 10 9.93 0.21 -3.13
N TYR A 11 9.11 -0.17 -2.15
CA TYR A 11 7.81 0.46 -1.91
C TYR A 11 7.97 1.99 -1.77
N PRO A 12 7.35 2.81 -2.64
CA PRO A 12 7.67 4.23 -2.77
C PRO A 12 7.44 5.07 -1.51
N PHE A 13 6.51 4.64 -0.65
CA PHE A 13 6.13 5.37 0.56
C PHE A 13 6.73 4.78 1.84
N ALA A 14 7.63 3.79 1.75
CA ALA A 14 8.13 3.04 2.91
C ALA A 14 8.65 3.95 4.03
N TRP A 15 9.40 4.99 3.67
CA TRP A 15 9.94 5.94 4.64
C TRP A 15 8.86 6.85 5.23
N MET A 16 7.85 7.25 4.45
CA MET A 16 6.72 8.03 4.96
C MET A 16 5.85 7.23 5.92
N ASP A 17 5.57 5.95 5.61
CA ASP A 17 4.84 5.03 6.49
C ASP A 17 5.56 4.88 7.83
N GLU A 18 6.84 4.55 7.82
CA GLU A 18 7.64 4.46 9.05
C GLU A 18 7.64 5.78 9.84
N THR A 19 7.76 6.90 9.14
CA THR A 19 7.78 8.22 9.78
C THR A 19 6.44 8.56 10.42
N ILE A 20 5.32 8.35 9.72
CA ILE A 20 4.00 8.76 10.17
C ILE A 20 3.41 7.72 11.14
N GLU A 21 3.56 6.42 10.90
CA GLU A 21 2.98 5.38 11.74
C GLU A 21 3.78 5.10 13.01
N ILE A 22 5.10 5.37 13.00
CA ILE A 22 6.00 5.06 14.12
C ILE A 22 6.59 6.32 14.73
N THR A 23 7.34 7.11 13.95
CA THR A 23 8.16 8.21 14.50
C THR A 23 7.30 9.36 15.05
N LEU A 24 6.28 9.77 14.28
CA LEU A 24 5.37 10.86 14.61
C LEU A 24 4.09 10.39 15.29
N ASN A 25 3.99 9.10 15.63
CA ASN A 25 2.79 8.55 16.26
C ASN A 25 2.93 8.59 17.80
N PRO A 26 2.08 9.37 18.51
CA PRO A 26 2.15 9.47 19.97
C PRO A 26 1.95 8.12 20.67
N CYS A 27 1.11 7.23 20.09
CA CYS A 27 0.85 5.91 20.63
C CYS A 27 2.07 4.97 20.58
N LYS A 28 3.08 5.30 19.78
CA LYS A 28 4.32 4.53 19.66
C LYS A 28 5.45 5.07 20.52
N GLY A 29 5.25 6.19 21.24
CA GLY A 29 6.18 6.72 22.24
C GLY A 29 7.48 7.33 21.70
N HIS A 30 7.62 7.52 20.38
CA HIS A 30 8.83 8.08 19.76
C HIS A 30 8.82 9.63 19.74
N THR A 31 7.64 10.24 19.84
CA THR A 31 7.46 11.70 19.76
C THR A 31 8.17 12.46 20.88
N ALA A 32 8.17 11.91 22.11
CA ALA A 32 8.78 12.54 23.29
C ALA A 32 10.30 12.69 23.22
N LYS A 33 10.97 12.05 22.24
CA LYS A 33 12.44 12.09 22.08
C LYS A 33 12.89 13.05 20.97
N LEU A 34 11.97 13.61 20.20
CA LEU A 34 12.30 14.43 19.03
C LEU A 34 12.69 15.86 19.46
N LYS A 35 13.85 16.32 18.99
CA LYS A 35 14.28 17.71 19.15
C LYS A 35 13.88 18.55 17.94
N ASN A 36 13.89 19.87 18.07
CA ASN A 36 13.56 20.80 16.98
C ASN A 36 14.42 20.59 15.72
N ASP A 37 15.71 20.29 15.89
CA ASP A 37 16.61 19.98 14.76
C ASP A 37 16.19 18.70 14.01
N ASP A 38 15.71 17.69 14.73
CA ASP A 38 15.21 16.44 14.14
C ASP A 38 13.94 16.70 13.33
N LEU A 39 13.04 17.54 13.87
CA LEU A 39 11.81 17.96 13.19
C LEU A 39 12.09 18.76 11.91
N CYS A 40 13.10 19.64 11.92
CA CYS A 40 13.53 20.36 10.72
C CYS A 40 14.05 19.42 9.63
N ARG A 41 14.97 18.50 10.00
CA ARG A 41 15.49 17.49 9.07
C ARG A 41 14.40 16.60 8.50
N LEU A 42 13.39 16.29 9.32
CA LEU A 42 12.27 15.46 8.91
C LEU A 42 11.41 16.14 7.84
N LYS A 43 11.16 17.46 7.95
CA LYS A 43 10.48 18.25 6.90
C LYS A 43 11.26 18.25 5.59
N GLU A 44 12.56 18.54 5.64
CA GLU A 44 13.42 18.54 4.43
C GLU A 44 13.43 17.17 3.75
N LYS A 45 13.57 16.10 4.54
CA LYS A 45 13.53 14.73 4.00
C LYS A 45 12.16 14.39 3.42
N PHE A 46 11.08 14.89 4.01
CA PHE A 46 9.72 14.72 3.51
C PHE A 46 9.55 15.33 2.13
N ASP A 47 10.01 16.56 1.92
CA ASP A 47 9.93 17.26 0.62
C ASP A 47 10.69 16.49 -0.48
N MET A 48 11.88 15.97 -0.14
CA MET A 48 12.66 15.13 -1.05
C MET A 48 11.90 13.84 -1.43
N ASP A 49 11.25 13.22 -0.45
CA ASP A 49 10.54 11.95 -0.63
C ASP A 49 9.27 12.15 -1.47
N VAL A 50 8.54 13.24 -1.27
CA VAL A 50 7.41 13.67 -2.14
C VAL A 50 7.88 13.77 -3.60
N CYS A 51 8.99 14.47 -3.86
CA CYS A 51 9.54 14.61 -5.21
C CYS A 51 9.92 13.26 -5.84
N GLN A 52 10.44 12.36 -5.01
CA GLN A 52 10.84 11.02 -5.42
C GLN A 52 9.63 10.14 -5.76
N ILE A 53 8.57 10.16 -4.94
CA ILE A 53 7.30 9.47 -5.19
C ILE A 53 6.68 9.92 -6.51
N ILE A 54 6.61 11.22 -6.76
CA ILE A 54 6.07 11.77 -8.02
C ILE A 54 6.88 11.26 -9.22
N SER A 55 8.21 11.24 -9.08
CA SER A 55 9.12 10.75 -10.11
C SER A 55 8.95 9.25 -10.37
N TYR A 56 8.76 8.45 -9.32
CA TYR A 56 8.47 7.02 -9.43
C TYR A 56 7.13 6.76 -10.09
N LEU A 57 6.06 7.42 -9.65
CA LEU A 57 4.73 7.28 -10.25
C LEU A 57 4.75 7.62 -11.74
N LYS A 58 5.38 8.75 -12.10
CA LYS A 58 5.53 9.17 -13.51
C LYS A 58 6.27 8.10 -14.33
N SER A 59 7.36 7.57 -13.80
CA SER A 59 8.15 6.51 -14.43
C SER A 59 7.34 5.23 -14.62
N GLU A 60 6.66 4.75 -13.57
CA GLU A 60 5.86 3.54 -13.63
C GLU A 60 4.71 3.66 -14.64
N ILE A 61 4.00 4.79 -14.65
CA ILE A 61 2.93 5.04 -15.63
C ILE A 61 3.47 5.09 -17.05
N PHE A 62 4.65 5.70 -17.26
CA PHE A 62 5.27 5.79 -18.58
C PHE A 62 5.61 4.40 -19.15
N TYR A 63 6.12 3.50 -18.32
CA TYR A 63 6.49 2.14 -18.75
C TYR A 63 5.30 1.18 -18.90
N LEU A 64 4.17 1.47 -18.26
CA LEU A 64 2.96 0.67 -18.42
C LEU A 64 2.32 0.93 -19.79
N ARG A 65 2.09 -0.14 -20.56
CA ARG A 65 1.45 -0.04 -21.88
C ARG A 65 -0.09 -0.12 -21.82
N SER A 66 -0.64 -0.66 -20.73
CA SER A 66 -2.08 -0.89 -20.57
C SER A 66 -2.73 0.21 -19.74
N LEU A 67 -3.80 0.81 -20.27
CA LEU A 67 -4.62 1.79 -19.56
C LEU A 67 -5.18 1.23 -18.25
N LYS A 68 -5.63 -0.03 -18.24
CA LYS A 68 -6.12 -0.71 -17.03
C LYS A 68 -5.02 -0.78 -15.96
N LYS A 69 -3.80 -1.14 -16.34
CA LYS A 69 -2.66 -1.19 -15.40
C LYS A 69 -2.25 0.20 -14.91
N LYS A 70 -2.23 1.22 -15.78
CA LYS A 70 -1.98 2.61 -15.39
C LYS A 70 -3.01 3.10 -14.37
N LYS A 71 -4.30 2.83 -14.64
CA LYS A 71 -5.41 3.16 -13.75
C LYS A 71 -5.19 2.60 -12.35
N ILE A 72 -4.90 1.30 -12.28
CA ILE A 72 -4.68 0.61 -11.01
C ILE A 72 -3.50 1.22 -10.24
N VAL A 73 -2.37 1.48 -10.90
CA VAL A 73 -1.19 2.06 -10.23
C VAL A 73 -1.48 3.47 -9.71
N VAL A 74 -2.10 4.33 -10.53
CA VAL A 74 -2.50 5.68 -10.08
C VAL A 74 -3.42 5.61 -8.87
N GLN A 75 -4.43 4.74 -8.92
CA GLN A 75 -5.37 4.55 -7.83
C GLN A 75 -4.70 4.06 -6.56
N GLN A 76 -3.73 3.14 -6.67
CA GLN A 76 -2.99 2.66 -5.50
C GLN A 76 -2.19 3.80 -4.86
N TYR A 77 -1.41 4.54 -5.64
CA TYR A 77 -0.63 5.67 -5.10
C TYR A 77 -1.54 6.72 -4.46
N TYR A 78 -2.66 7.07 -5.10
CA TYR A 78 -3.60 8.02 -4.53
C TYR A 78 -4.19 7.50 -3.20
N LYS A 79 -4.57 6.22 -3.14
CA LYS A 79 -5.09 5.58 -1.93
C LYS A 79 -4.05 5.56 -0.79
N ASP A 80 -2.79 5.26 -1.10
CA ASP A 80 -1.69 5.24 -0.12
C ASP A 80 -1.45 6.64 0.47
N VAL A 81 -1.46 7.69 -0.37
CA VAL A 81 -1.35 9.09 0.10
C VAL A 81 -2.53 9.47 1.02
N VAL A 82 -3.76 9.07 0.67
CA VAL A 82 -4.94 9.32 1.51
C VAL A 82 -4.85 8.59 2.85
N LEU A 83 -4.31 7.36 2.88
CA LEU A 83 -4.10 6.61 4.13
C LEU A 83 -3.11 7.34 5.05
N LEU A 84 -1.95 7.71 4.51
CA LEU A 84 -0.92 8.46 5.23
C LEU A 84 -1.45 9.79 5.77
N ARG A 85 -2.24 10.50 4.97
CA ARG A 85 -2.88 11.75 5.35
C ARG A 85 -3.83 11.56 6.54
N ASN A 86 -4.69 10.54 6.49
CA ASN A 86 -5.63 10.25 7.56
C ASN A 86 -4.88 9.87 8.85
N GLN A 87 -3.81 9.09 8.75
CA GLN A 87 -2.97 8.74 9.90
C GLN A 87 -2.26 9.98 10.47
N ALA A 88 -1.71 10.84 9.62
CA ALA A 88 -1.08 12.09 10.05
C ALA A 88 -2.06 13.02 10.76
N ALA A 89 -3.29 13.15 10.26
CA ALA A 89 -4.35 13.91 10.92
C ALA A 89 -4.69 13.33 12.30
N ALA A 90 -4.86 12.01 12.39
CA ALA A 90 -5.14 11.31 13.65
C ALA A 90 -4.01 11.46 14.68
N ASN A 91 -2.74 11.48 14.25
CA ASN A 91 -1.60 11.74 15.13
C ASN A 91 -1.63 13.16 15.68
N ILE A 92 -1.93 14.16 14.84
CA ILE A 92 -1.97 15.58 15.24
C ILE A 92 -3.02 15.82 16.33
N GLU A 93 -4.18 15.16 16.24
CA GLU A 93 -5.24 15.24 17.25
C GLU A 93 -4.81 14.72 18.63
N GLN A 94 -3.76 13.89 18.67
CA GLN A 94 -3.25 13.25 19.89
C GLN A 94 -2.00 13.94 20.47
N TYR A 95 -1.46 14.96 19.81
CA TYR A 95 -0.32 15.70 20.35
C TYR A 95 -0.71 16.52 21.58
N TYR A 96 0.20 16.60 22.55
CA TYR A 96 -0.05 17.38 23.76
C TYR A 96 0.01 18.88 23.46
N SER A 97 -0.75 19.69 24.21
CA SER A 97 -0.83 21.15 24.01
C SER A 97 0.51 21.89 24.15
N HIS A 98 1.52 21.28 24.77
CA HIS A 98 2.86 21.84 24.94
C HIS A 98 3.85 21.43 23.83
N GLU A 99 3.49 20.49 22.94
CA GLU A 99 4.33 20.03 21.83
C GLU A 99 4.07 20.87 20.56
N VAL A 100 4.37 22.18 20.65
CA VAL A 100 4.03 23.16 19.60
C VAL A 100 4.78 22.85 18.30
N GLU A 101 6.08 22.59 18.36
CA GLU A 101 6.92 22.34 17.18
C GLU A 101 6.59 20.99 16.50
N LEU A 102 6.24 19.98 17.30
CA LEU A 102 5.74 18.70 16.77
C LEU A 102 4.42 18.89 16.04
N THR A 103 3.52 19.69 16.62
CA THR A 103 2.23 20.03 15.99
C THR A 103 2.41 20.81 14.70
N ILE A 104 3.32 21.79 14.67
CA ILE A 104 3.68 22.53 13.46
C ILE A 104 4.23 21.58 12.39
N THR A 105 5.07 20.62 12.80
CA THR A 105 5.67 19.64 11.89
C THR A 105 4.65 18.65 11.34
N GLY A 106 3.76 18.13 12.18
CA GLY A 106 2.65 17.30 11.75
C GLY A 106 1.73 18.03 10.76
N LYS A 107 1.36 19.28 11.04
CA LYS A 107 0.54 20.10 10.13
C LYS A 107 1.25 20.37 8.79
N TYR A 108 2.56 20.59 8.81
CA TYR A 108 3.35 20.74 7.59
C TYR A 108 3.27 19.47 6.72
N ILE A 109 3.49 18.30 7.33
CA ILE A 109 3.45 17.00 6.65
C ILE A 109 2.05 16.70 6.11
N LEU A 110 1.01 16.97 6.91
CA LEU A 110 -0.38 16.82 6.48
C LEU A 110 -0.66 17.67 5.23
N LYS A 111 -0.21 18.93 5.23
CA LYS A 111 -0.34 19.83 4.08
C LYS A 111 0.44 19.32 2.86
N ALA A 112 1.66 18.81 3.04
CA ALA A 112 2.44 18.24 1.95
C ALA A 112 1.77 16.99 1.34
N LEU A 113 1.11 16.17 2.16
CA LEU A 113 0.30 15.03 1.70
C LEU A 113 -0.97 15.48 0.96
N ASP A 114 -1.65 16.52 1.44
CA ASP A 114 -2.78 17.16 0.74
C ASP A 114 -2.35 17.63 -0.65
N GLU A 115 -1.24 18.37 -0.74
CA GLU A 115 -0.68 18.87 -2.00
C GLU A 115 -0.27 17.74 -2.94
N LEU A 116 0.30 16.65 -2.42
CA LEU A 116 0.64 15.45 -3.20
C LEU A 116 -0.62 14.75 -3.74
N ALA A 117 -1.65 14.57 -2.91
CA ALA A 117 -2.93 14.00 -3.34
C ALA A 117 -3.56 14.86 -4.44
N ASP A 118 -3.58 16.18 -4.27
CA ASP A 118 -4.06 17.15 -5.24
C ASP A 118 -3.30 17.08 -6.56
N LEU A 119 -1.98 16.99 -6.50
CA LEU A 119 -1.12 16.87 -7.68
C LEU A 119 -1.42 15.59 -8.46
N ILE A 120 -1.50 14.44 -7.76
CA ILE A 120 -1.86 13.16 -8.38
C ILE A 120 -3.27 13.23 -8.97
N GLY A 121 -4.21 13.79 -8.20
CA GLY A 121 -5.61 14.03 -8.57
C GLY A 121 -5.74 14.80 -9.88
N LYS A 122 -5.12 15.98 -9.96
CA LYS A 122 -5.15 16.86 -11.13
C LYS A 122 -4.43 16.24 -12.33
N ARG A 123 -3.25 15.65 -12.11
CA ARG A 123 -2.39 15.15 -13.19
C ARG A 123 -2.90 13.86 -13.82
N TYR A 124 -3.59 13.03 -13.05
CA TYR A 124 -4.04 11.71 -13.46
C TYR A 124 -5.55 11.54 -13.32
N SER A 125 -6.30 12.64 -13.42
CA SER A 125 -7.75 12.68 -13.20
C SER A 125 -8.50 11.65 -14.05
N THR A 126 -8.12 11.48 -15.32
CA THR A 126 -8.70 10.48 -16.24
C THR A 126 -8.59 9.04 -15.72
N TYR A 127 -7.61 8.74 -14.87
CA TYR A 127 -7.44 7.43 -14.25
C TYR A 127 -8.20 7.29 -12.92
N LEU A 128 -8.53 8.40 -12.28
CA LEU A 128 -9.26 8.45 -11.00
C LEU A 128 -10.78 8.57 -11.21
N GLU A 129 -11.22 9.34 -12.20
CA GLU A 129 -12.64 9.61 -12.52
C GLU A 129 -13.41 8.34 -12.94
N ILE A 130 -12.76 7.36 -13.56
CA ILE A 130 -13.40 6.07 -13.93
C ILE A 130 -13.63 5.17 -12.68
N ALA A 131 -13.33 5.62 -11.46
CA ALA A 131 -13.83 5.01 -10.22
C ALA A 131 -15.09 5.72 -9.67
N VAL A 132 -15.46 6.88 -10.20
CA VAL A 132 -16.67 7.63 -9.81
C VAL A 132 -17.76 7.36 -10.85
N GLY A 133 -18.16 6.09 -10.94
CA GLY A 133 -19.31 5.66 -11.74
C GLY A 133 -20.39 5.10 -10.84
N ASN A 134 -21.42 5.90 -10.57
CA ASN A 134 -22.70 5.58 -9.91
C ASN A 134 -22.65 5.14 -8.44
N ASP A 135 -22.35 6.07 -7.54
CA ASP A 135 -22.77 6.01 -6.13
C ASP A 135 -23.93 6.99 -5.86
N GLN A 136 -25.01 6.86 -6.64
CA GLN A 136 -26.30 7.39 -6.22
C GLN A 136 -27.40 6.33 -6.43
N ALA A 137 -28.14 6.09 -5.34
CA ALA A 137 -29.33 5.27 -5.18
C ALA A 137 -29.13 3.74 -4.97
N LYS A 138 -28.76 3.34 -3.75
CA LYS A 138 -29.68 2.65 -2.81
C LYS A 138 -28.98 2.26 -1.51
N ASN A 139 -29.36 2.96 -0.45
CA ASN A 139 -29.43 2.56 0.95
C ASN A 139 -28.88 1.14 1.28
N ARG A 140 -27.62 1.05 1.71
CA ARG A 140 -27.10 -0.04 2.53
C ARG A 140 -26.09 0.54 3.52
N SER A 141 -26.36 0.30 4.81
CA SER A 141 -25.48 0.38 5.99
C SER A 141 -24.04 0.82 5.69
N ALA A 142 -23.57 1.84 6.41
CA ALA A 142 -22.16 2.25 6.48
C ALA A 142 -21.19 1.04 6.38
N LYS A 143 -20.81 0.67 5.16
CA LYS A 143 -19.77 -0.29 4.91
C LYS A 143 -18.51 0.52 5.07
N THR A 144 -17.84 0.35 6.20
CA THR A 144 -16.43 0.69 6.36
C THR A 144 -15.73 0.32 5.06
N HIS A 145 -15.21 1.31 4.33
CA HIS A 145 -14.59 1.07 3.04
C HIS A 145 -13.35 0.22 3.28
N ILE A 146 -13.46 -1.10 3.13
CA ILE A 146 -12.37 -2.03 3.45
C ILE A 146 -11.23 -1.75 2.46
N PHE A 147 -10.09 -1.31 2.99
CA PHE A 147 -8.90 -1.07 2.19
C PHE A 147 -8.36 -2.40 1.66
N LYS A 148 -8.13 -2.48 0.35
CA LYS A 148 -7.66 -3.69 -0.32
C LYS A 148 -6.27 -3.50 -0.91
N ILE A 149 -5.40 -4.46 -0.65
CA ILE A 149 -4.04 -4.56 -1.18
C ILE A 149 -4.11 -5.16 -2.58
N LEU A 150 -3.43 -4.53 -3.54
CA LEU A 150 -3.29 -5.06 -4.90
C LEU A 150 -2.17 -6.12 -4.98
N CYS A 151 -2.56 -7.35 -5.29
CA CYS A 151 -1.66 -8.45 -5.55
C CYS A 151 -1.44 -8.63 -7.05
N GLN A 152 -0.18 -8.67 -7.49
CA GLN A 152 0.15 -8.86 -8.91
C GLN A 152 -0.04 -10.30 -9.40
N LEU A 153 -0.21 -11.25 -8.48
CA LEU A 153 -0.48 -12.66 -8.76
C LEU A 153 -1.96 -12.90 -9.08
N SER A 154 -2.25 -14.00 -9.78
CA SER A 154 -3.63 -14.44 -10.00
C SER A 154 -4.28 -14.87 -8.68
N VAL A 155 -5.61 -15.00 -8.68
CA VAL A 155 -6.38 -15.50 -7.54
C VAL A 155 -5.90 -16.90 -7.15
N ASP A 156 -5.66 -17.77 -8.12
CA ASP A 156 -5.25 -19.15 -7.90
C ASP A 156 -3.82 -19.23 -7.32
N GLN A 157 -2.89 -18.43 -7.86
CA GLN A 157 -1.52 -18.32 -7.35
C GLN A 157 -1.48 -17.80 -5.90
N LEU A 158 -2.31 -16.80 -5.57
CA LEU A 158 -2.46 -16.33 -4.18
C LEU A 158 -3.02 -17.41 -3.28
N GLY A 159 -4.00 -18.18 -3.76
CA GLY A 159 -4.55 -19.32 -3.05
C GLY A 159 -3.48 -20.36 -2.73
N ILE A 160 -2.57 -20.65 -3.67
CA ILE A 160 -1.44 -21.56 -3.46
C ILE A 160 -0.51 -21.03 -2.37
N ILE A 161 -0.15 -19.75 -2.41
CA ILE A 161 0.75 -19.15 -1.41
C ILE A 161 0.12 -19.14 -0.01
N LEU A 162 -1.16 -18.76 0.11
CA LEU A 162 -1.86 -18.77 1.40
C LEU A 162 -1.97 -20.18 1.98
N LYS A 163 -2.22 -21.17 1.12
CA LYS A 163 -2.22 -22.58 1.53
C LYS A 163 -0.82 -23.04 1.94
N ALA A 164 0.21 -22.74 1.15
CA ALA A 164 1.59 -23.09 1.48
C ALA A 164 2.04 -22.46 2.81
N ALA A 165 1.60 -21.23 3.12
CA ALA A 165 1.88 -20.58 4.39
C ALA A 165 1.20 -21.30 5.58
N ASP A 166 -0.03 -21.79 5.42
CA ASP A 166 -0.74 -22.57 6.46
C ASP A 166 -0.13 -23.96 6.63
N ASP A 167 0.19 -24.64 5.52
CA ASP A 167 0.84 -25.96 5.51
C ASP A 167 2.23 -25.89 6.16
N ALA A 168 3.00 -24.84 5.87
CA ALA A 168 4.29 -24.55 6.50
C ALA A 168 4.18 -23.99 7.93
N LYS A 169 2.95 -23.82 8.45
CA LYS A 169 2.66 -23.27 9.78
C LYS A 169 3.27 -21.88 10.04
N LEU A 170 3.46 -21.09 8.97
CA LEU A 170 3.84 -19.69 9.04
C LEU A 170 2.65 -18.79 9.41
N VAL A 171 1.43 -19.26 9.12
CA VAL A 171 0.18 -18.68 9.63
C VAL A 171 -0.54 -19.72 10.48
N ILE A 172 -1.11 -19.30 11.60
CA ILE A 172 -1.80 -20.17 12.56
C ILE A 172 -3.25 -19.74 12.66
N ALA A 173 -4.16 -20.65 12.30
CA ALA A 173 -5.60 -20.47 12.43
C ALA A 173 -6.30 -21.79 12.75
N GLN A 174 -7.53 -21.72 13.26
CA GLN A 174 -8.36 -22.91 13.55
C GLN A 174 -8.68 -23.74 12.29
N SER A 175 -8.59 -23.13 11.09
CA SER A 175 -8.74 -23.83 9.82
C SER A 175 -8.18 -23.01 8.66
N LEU A 176 -7.86 -23.67 7.55
CA LEU A 176 -7.51 -23.01 6.29
C LEU A 176 -8.61 -22.06 5.81
N SER A 177 -9.88 -22.41 6.02
CA SER A 177 -11.02 -21.54 5.70
C SER A 177 -10.96 -20.20 6.44
N LEU A 178 -10.53 -20.23 7.71
CA LEU A 178 -10.39 -19.01 8.50
C LEU A 178 -9.25 -18.14 7.96
N VAL A 179 -8.13 -18.73 7.54
CA VAL A 179 -7.04 -17.98 6.88
C VAL A 179 -7.57 -17.22 5.66
N PHE A 180 -8.26 -17.92 4.75
CA PHE A 180 -8.79 -17.30 3.53
C PHE A 180 -9.85 -16.25 3.83
N LYS A 181 -10.79 -16.54 4.75
CA LYS A 181 -11.85 -15.60 5.12
C LYS A 181 -11.30 -14.32 5.78
N SER A 182 -10.19 -14.42 6.51
CA SER A 182 -9.58 -13.28 7.20
C SER A 182 -8.67 -12.44 6.30
N ILE A 183 -8.02 -13.03 5.31
CA ILE A 183 -7.04 -12.31 4.46
C ILE A 183 -7.66 -11.85 3.14
N VAL A 184 -8.38 -12.73 2.43
CA VAL A 184 -8.86 -12.49 1.06
C VAL A 184 -9.75 -11.25 0.91
N PRO A 185 -10.61 -10.86 1.87
CA PRO A 185 -11.40 -9.63 1.76
C PRO A 185 -10.57 -8.36 1.64
N TYR A 186 -9.30 -8.39 2.06
CA TYR A 186 -8.36 -7.29 1.97
C TYR A 186 -7.43 -7.40 0.76
N LEU A 187 -7.66 -8.35 -0.16
CA LEU A 187 -6.84 -8.54 -1.35
C LEU A 187 -7.64 -8.22 -2.62
N SER A 188 -6.93 -7.79 -3.65
CA SER A 188 -7.43 -7.58 -5.00
C SER A 188 -6.37 -7.99 -6.03
N THR A 189 -6.76 -8.20 -7.28
CA THR A 189 -5.84 -8.49 -8.40
C THR A 189 -6.11 -7.54 -9.57
N PRO A 190 -5.18 -7.37 -10.53
CA PRO A 190 -5.43 -6.58 -11.72
C PRO A 190 -6.64 -7.04 -12.55
N ALA A 191 -7.04 -8.31 -12.41
CA ALA A 191 -8.19 -8.88 -13.08
C ALA A 191 -9.50 -8.65 -12.32
N ARG A 192 -9.49 -8.75 -10.98
CA ARG A 192 -10.68 -8.78 -10.10
C ARG A 192 -10.44 -8.01 -8.80
N GLU A 193 -11.32 -7.06 -8.49
CA GLU A 193 -11.30 -6.26 -7.25
C GLU A 193 -11.96 -6.98 -6.06
N GLU A 194 -13.07 -7.69 -6.31
CA GLU A 194 -13.73 -8.55 -5.33
C GLU A 194 -13.27 -10.00 -5.52
N LEU A 195 -12.64 -10.57 -4.49
CA LEU A 195 -12.14 -11.93 -4.51
C LEU A 195 -13.03 -12.84 -3.66
N SER A 196 -13.44 -13.98 -4.22
CA SER A 196 -14.18 -15.01 -3.48
C SER A 196 -13.20 -15.89 -2.71
N TRP A 197 -13.20 -15.78 -1.39
CA TRP A 197 -12.37 -16.61 -0.51
C TRP A 197 -12.71 -18.11 -0.65
N GLN A 198 -13.99 -18.45 -0.90
CA GLN A 198 -14.43 -19.83 -1.08
C GLN A 198 -13.86 -20.43 -2.37
N SER A 199 -13.96 -19.69 -3.47
CA SER A 199 -13.46 -20.13 -4.77
C SER A 199 -11.94 -20.23 -4.75
N MET A 200 -11.25 -19.24 -4.17
CA MET A 200 -9.80 -19.23 -4.05
C MET A 200 -9.29 -20.42 -3.21
N ARG A 201 -9.95 -20.73 -2.10
CA ARG A 201 -9.62 -21.91 -1.27
C ARG A 201 -9.86 -23.22 -2.02
N SER A 202 -10.98 -23.33 -2.74
CA SER A 202 -11.27 -24.55 -3.50
C SER A 202 -10.20 -24.83 -4.55
N SER A 203 -9.75 -23.78 -5.24
CA SER A 203 -8.70 -23.86 -6.27
C SER A 203 -7.34 -24.27 -5.69
N SER A 204 -7.00 -23.79 -4.48
CA SER A 204 -5.71 -24.12 -3.85
C SER A 204 -5.57 -25.60 -3.43
N TYR A 205 -6.67 -26.37 -3.36
CA TYR A 205 -6.58 -27.80 -3.10
C TYR A 205 -6.02 -28.59 -4.29
N HIS A 206 -6.34 -28.18 -5.52
CA HIS A 206 -5.93 -28.85 -6.75
C HIS A 206 -5.26 -27.86 -7.71
N PRO A 207 -4.09 -27.32 -7.33
CA PRO A 207 -3.46 -26.28 -8.13
C PRO A 207 -2.89 -26.85 -9.42
N GLU A 208 -3.12 -26.15 -10.53
CA GLU A 208 -2.50 -26.45 -11.81
C GLU A 208 -0.98 -26.30 -11.73
N GLU A 209 -0.23 -27.15 -12.44
CA GLU A 209 1.24 -27.11 -12.42
C GLU A 209 1.80 -25.73 -12.80
N ARG A 210 1.19 -25.08 -13.79
CA ARG A 210 1.58 -23.74 -14.21
C ARG A 210 1.43 -22.71 -13.08
N ASP A 211 0.36 -22.78 -12.30
CA ASP A 211 0.14 -21.84 -11.19
C ASP A 211 1.08 -22.15 -10.01
N LYS A 212 1.45 -23.42 -9.79
CA LYS A 212 2.50 -23.78 -8.83
C LYS A 212 3.84 -23.17 -9.23
N GLU A 213 4.26 -23.32 -10.49
CA GLU A 213 5.51 -22.75 -10.99
C GLU A 213 5.54 -21.23 -10.82
N LEU A 214 4.45 -20.54 -11.18
CA LEU A 214 4.37 -19.08 -11.03
C LEU A 214 4.35 -18.63 -9.56
N ALA A 215 3.70 -19.40 -8.66
CA ALA A 215 3.73 -19.13 -7.23
C ALA A 215 5.15 -19.32 -6.65
N ILE A 216 5.86 -20.38 -7.04
CA ILE A 216 7.26 -20.63 -6.63
C ILE A 216 8.15 -19.49 -7.10
N LEU A 217 8.09 -19.10 -8.38
CA LEU A 217 8.87 -17.98 -8.91
C LEU A 217 8.61 -16.67 -8.15
N ALA A 218 7.36 -16.45 -7.72
CA ALA A 218 7.02 -15.29 -6.91
C ALA A 218 7.66 -15.35 -5.51
N LEU A 219 7.63 -16.52 -4.85
CA LEU A 219 8.28 -16.74 -3.56
C LEU A 219 9.81 -16.62 -3.65
N GLU A 220 10.44 -17.15 -4.70
CA GLU A 220 11.87 -16.99 -4.95
C GLU A 220 12.25 -15.52 -5.12
N LYS A 221 11.42 -14.75 -5.82
CA LYS A 221 11.59 -13.29 -5.91
C LYS A 221 11.51 -12.63 -4.53
N MET A 222 10.56 -13.04 -3.67
CA MET A 222 10.48 -12.54 -2.29
C MET A 222 11.73 -12.90 -1.48
N ILE A 223 12.21 -14.14 -1.57
CA ILE A 223 13.46 -14.59 -0.92
C ILE A 223 14.63 -13.71 -1.37
N LYS A 224 14.73 -13.40 -2.67
CA LYS A 224 15.78 -12.52 -3.21
C LYS A 224 15.70 -11.12 -2.62
N GLU A 225 14.51 -10.57 -2.39
CA GLU A 225 14.34 -9.26 -1.75
C GLU A 225 14.71 -9.32 -0.25
N ILE A 226 14.24 -10.34 0.48
CA ILE A 226 14.52 -10.54 1.90
C ILE A 226 16.02 -10.64 2.16
N LYS A 227 16.76 -11.38 1.33
CA LYS A 227 18.22 -11.50 1.41
C LYS A 227 18.97 -10.17 1.27
N GLN A 228 18.30 -9.11 0.81
CA GLN A 228 18.87 -7.79 0.64
C GLN A 228 18.38 -6.79 1.70
N TYR A 229 17.50 -7.20 2.62
CA TYR A 229 17.13 -6.35 3.76
C TYR A 229 18.34 -6.23 4.70
N ARG A 230 18.54 -5.03 5.24
CA ARG A 230 19.65 -4.71 6.15
C ARG A 230 19.16 -4.74 7.59
#